data_AF-A0A8T4CLD1-F1
#
_entry.id   AF-A0A8T4CLD1-F1
#
_cell.length_a   1.000
_cell.length_b   1.000
_cell.length_c   1.000
_cell.angle_alpha   90.00
_cell.angle_beta   90.00
_cell.angle_gamma   90.00
#
_symmetry.space_group_name_H-M   'P 1'
#
loop_
_entity.id
_entity.type
_entity.pdbx_description
1 polymer ?
#
loop_
_entity_poly.entity_id
_entity_poly.type
_entity_poly.pdbx_seq_one_letter_code
_entity_poly.pdbx_strand_id
1 'polypeptide(L)' 'MQICGVSREAYFAATELGDDLKLDPNDALAVDAMRLNGIREIYSFDEDFDKVEGISRLPKL' A
#
# COMPACT_ATOMS: atom_id res chain seq x y z
N MET A 1 1.07 -2.66 17.81
CA MET A 1 1.77 -3.12 16.58
C MET A 1 1.16 -4.45 16.19
N GLN A 2 0.56 -4.52 15.01
CA GLN A 2 0.02 -5.76 14.43
C GLN A 2 0.89 -6.12 13.23
N ILE A 3 1.21 -7.40 13.06
CA ILE A 3 1.92 -7.90 11.88
C ILE A 3 0.88 -8.61 11.01
N CYS A 4 0.69 -8.11 9.80
CA CYS A 4 -0.22 -8.72 8.83
C CYS A 4 0.53 -9.80 8.05
N GLY A 5 0.00 -11.03 8.04
CA GLY A 5 0.49 -12.08 7.16
C GLY A 5 0.12 -11.80 5.71
N VAL A 6 0.96 -12.26 4.78
CA VAL A 6 0.75 -12.11 3.33
C VAL A 6 0.60 -13.51 2.74
N SER A 7 -0.56 -13.79 2.14
CA SER A 7 -0.76 -15.00 1.36
C SER A 7 -0.23 -14.82 -0.07
N ARG A 8 -0.03 -15.92 -0.77
CA ARG A 8 0.33 -15.89 -2.20
C ARG A 8 -0.75 -15.17 -3.01
N GLU A 9 -2.01 -15.41 -2.71
CA GLU A 9 -3.17 -14.85 -3.41
C GLU A 9 -3.24 -13.33 -3.21
N ALA A 10 -2.98 -12.86 -1.98
CA ALA A 10 -2.89 -11.43 -1.69
C ALA A 10 -1.76 -10.76 -2.49
N TYR A 11 -0.60 -11.42 -2.60
CA TYR A 11 0.51 -10.89 -3.39
C TYR A 11 0.22 -10.85 -4.89
N PHE A 12 -0.49 -11.85 -5.43
CA PHE A 12 -0.94 -11.82 -6.82
C PHE A 12 -1.92 -10.68 -7.08
N ALA A 13 -2.94 -10.50 -6.22
CA ALA A 13 -3.88 -9.38 -6.33
C ALA A 13 -3.17 -8.02 -6.24
N ALA A 14 -2.17 -7.90 -5.36
CA ALA A 14 -1.34 -6.71 -5.25
C ALA A 14 -0.53 -6.43 -6.53
N THR A 15 -0.08 -7.48 -7.24
CA THR A 15 0.64 -7.33 -8.52
C THR A 15 -0.28 -6.70 -9.57
N GLU A 16 -1.53 -7.15 -9.66
CA GLU A 16 -2.54 -6.57 -10.57
C GLU A 16 -2.87 -5.12 -10.18
N LEU A 17 -3.05 -4.86 -8.87
CA LEU A 17 -3.29 -3.51 -8.36
C LEU A 17 -2.11 -2.56 -8.63
N GLY A 18 -0.88 -3.06 -8.60
CA GLY A 18 0.32 -2.29 -8.91
C GLY A 18 0.29 -1.71 -10.32
N ASP A 19 -0.22 -2.46 -11.29
CA ASP A 19 -0.38 -1.97 -12.67
C ASP A 19 -1.40 -0.83 -12.77
N ASP A 20 -2.49 -0.88 -12.00
CA ASP A 20 -3.53 0.15 -11.95
C ASP A 20 -3.03 1.44 -11.28
N LEU A 21 -2.32 1.30 -10.15
CA LEU A 21 -1.82 2.43 -9.36
C LEU A 21 -0.44 2.93 -9.79
N LYS A 22 0.19 2.25 -10.76
CA LYS A 22 1.59 2.48 -11.17
C LYS A 22 2.56 2.39 -10.00
N LEU A 23 2.37 1.38 -9.15
CA LEU A 23 3.20 1.05 -8.00
C LEU A 23 3.94 -0.26 -8.25
N ASP A 24 5.05 -0.48 -7.55
CA ASP A 24 5.62 -1.81 -7.49
C ASP A 24 4.70 -2.76 -6.69
N PRO A 25 4.87 -4.09 -6.82
CA PRO A 25 4.00 -5.05 -6.15
C PRO A 25 3.96 -4.94 -4.62
N ASN A 26 5.04 -4.51 -3.97
CA ASN A 26 5.11 -4.37 -2.52
C ASN A 26 4.37 -3.12 -2.04
N ASP A 27 4.51 -2.01 -2.76
CA ASP A 27 3.77 -0.79 -2.46
C ASP A 27 2.28 -0.99 -2.68
N ALA A 28 1.90 -1.65 -3.78
CA ALA A 28 0.52 -2.04 -4.03
C ALA A 28 -0.03 -2.97 -2.94
N LEU A 29 0.77 -3.91 -2.45
CA LEU A 29 0.40 -4.79 -1.33
C LEU A 29 0.17 -3.99 -0.04
N ALA A 30 1.01 -3.00 0.24
CA ALA A 30 0.83 -2.12 1.39
C ALA A 30 -0.49 -1.32 1.26
N VAL A 31 -0.78 -0.77 0.08
CA VAL A 31 -2.04 -0.06 -0.21
C VAL A 31 -3.25 -0.97 0.00
N ASP A 32 -3.21 -2.20 -0.53
CA ASP A 32 -4.32 -3.15 -0.37
C ASP A 32 -4.54 -3.53 1.10
N ALA A 33 -3.46 -3.84 1.82
CA ALA A 33 -3.51 -4.11 3.25
C ALA A 33 -4.07 -2.92 4.05
N MET A 34 -3.70 -1.69 3.69
CA MET A 34 -4.24 -0.49 4.31
C MET A 34 -5.75 -0.35 4.07
N ARG A 35 -6.21 -0.53 2.83
CA ARG A 35 -7.64 -0.46 2.45
C ARG A 35 -8.47 -1.50 3.20
N LEU A 36 -8.01 -2.75 3.25
CA LEU A 36 -8.69 -3.85 3.94
C LEU A 36 -8.81 -3.62 5.46
N ASN A 37 -7.89 -2.85 6.03
CA ASN A 37 -7.87 -2.55 7.48
C ASN A 37 -8.38 -1.12 7.80
N GLY A 38 -8.87 -0.36 6.80
CA GLY A 38 -9.33 1.01 7.00
C GLY A 38 -8.23 1.99 7.43
N ILE A 39 -6.97 1.68 7.15
CA ILE A 39 -5.80 2.52 7.48
C ILE A 39 -5.62 3.55 6.37
N ARG A 40 -5.40 4.81 6.74
CA ARG A 40 -5.27 5.94 5.78
C ARG A 40 -3.92 6.65 5.86
N GLU A 41 -3.09 6.29 6.83
CA GLU A 41 -1.80 6.93 7.03
C GLU A 41 -0.69 5.88 6.94
N ILE A 42 0.36 6.18 6.19
CA ILE A 42 1.53 5.32 6.06
C ILE A 42 2.78 6.09 6.46
N TYR A 43 3.58 5.51 7.36
CA TYR A 43 4.92 6.04 7.62
C TYR A 43 5.87 5.47 6.56
N SER A 44 6.31 6.32 5.62
CA SER A 44 7.21 5.93 4.54
C SER A 44 7.98 7.14 4.00
N PHE A 45 9.18 6.87 3.50
CA PHE A 45 9.97 7.84 2.75
C PHE A 45 9.81 7.69 1.23
N ASP A 46 9.05 6.68 0.79
CA ASP A 46 8.76 6.49 -0.62
C ASP A 46 7.65 7.44 -1.08
N GLU A 47 7.97 8.34 -2.01
CA GLU A 47 7.05 9.34 -2.54
C GLU A 47 5.96 8.71 -3.43
N ASP A 48 6.11 7.46 -3.85
CA ASP A 48 5.13 6.79 -4.68
C ASP A 48 3.75 6.64 -4.00
N PHE A 49 3.69 6.68 -2.67
CA PHE A 49 2.42 6.68 -1.94
C PHE A 49 1.65 8.01 -2.04
N ASP A 50 2.31 9.12 -2.41
CA ASP A 50 1.66 10.43 -2.51
C ASP A 50 0.65 10.51 -3.67
N LYS A 51 0.74 9.60 -4.65
CA LYS A 51 -0.22 9.48 -5.76
C LYS A 51 -1.44 8.61 -5.44
N VAL A 52 -1.48 7.96 -4.27
CA VAL A 52 -2.55 7.02 -3.92
C VAL A 52 -3.68 7.74 -3.20
N GLU A 53 -4.84 7.80 -3.86
CA GLU A 53 -6.03 8.43 -3.29
C GLU A 53 -6.44 7.77 -1.95
N GLY A 54 -6.74 8.60 -0.95
CA GLY A 54 -7.20 8.16 0.36
C GLY A 54 -6.06 7.73 1.31
N ILE A 55 -4.81 7.77 0.86
CA ILE A 55 -3.62 7.53 1.68
C ILE A 55 -2.86 8.84 1.91
N SER A 56 -2.35 9.02 3.12
CA SER A 56 -1.50 10.13 3.52
C SER A 56 -0.15 9.60 4.01
N ARG A 57 0.93 9.95 3.32
CA ARG A 57 2.27 9.61 3.74
C ARG A 57 2.76 10.51 4.87
N LEU A 58 3.48 9.92 5.83
CA LEU A 58 4.10 10.58 6.97
C LEU A 58 5.60 10.25 7.04
N PRO A 59 6.46 11.19 7.50
CA PRO A 59 6.13 12.59 7.74
C PRO A 59 5.87 13.33 6.42
N LYS A 60 5.07 14.39 6.47
CA LYS A 60 5.01 15.37 5.37
C LYS A 60 6.28 16.20 5.43
N LEU A 61 7.24 15.91 4.55
CA LEU A 61 8.45 16.70 4.39
C LEU A 61 8.15 18.00 3.64
#